data_AF-A0AAN6XUT8-F1
#
_entry.id   AF-A0AAN6XUT8-F1
#
_cell.length_a   1.000
_cell.length_b   1.000
_cell.length_c   1.000
_cell.angle_alpha   90.00
_cell.angle_beta   90.00
_cell.angle_gamma   90.00
#
_symmetry.space_group_name_H-M   'P 1'
#
loop_
_entity.id
_entity.type
_entity.pdbx_description
1 polymer ?
#
loop_
_entity_poly.entity_id
_entity_poly.type
_entity_poly.pdbx_seq_one_letter_code
_entity_poly.pdbx_strand_id
1 'polypeptide(L)'
;MDEFLDGLDNHIERSTRRWLELGYYIGLSNICAVVGYGNESSPLYNVLKQAGDSQDHFMTGSEMEPSVAQQLADALRLANKTHSVVLQRVGDLNILPYLHVTLAFIYHLTYYPEAMAYVAPEFPWKLTALMLNSLMDSIESHSRIESIRFPEHDKGKGGDRLPRPLPEDYAMRGLLWVDKYFPDGWFSNDKIDDDEKYFEVASMREERRERVLYLGCRIAARGDGKWLEYDSTTHRFNTHLQELLKTYVIV
;
A
#
# COMPACT_ATOMS: atom_id res chain seq x y z
N MET A 1 -4.66 15.41 15.89
CA MET A 1 -3.84 14.21 15.55
C MET A 1 -3.95 13.19 16.67
N ASP A 2 -3.55 13.53 17.90
CA ASP A 2 -3.53 12.56 19.00
C ASP A 2 -4.91 12.00 19.35
N GLU A 3 -5.95 12.85 19.44
CA GLU A 3 -7.33 12.38 19.68
C GLU A 3 -7.82 11.34 18.65
N PHE A 4 -7.50 11.54 17.36
CA PHE A 4 -7.82 10.58 16.31
C PHE A 4 -7.09 9.25 16.53
N LEU A 5 -5.78 9.30 16.82
CA LEU A 5 -4.95 8.12 16.98
C LEU A 5 -5.31 7.33 18.24
N ASP A 6 -5.60 8.02 19.35
CA ASP A 6 -6.00 7.40 20.63
C ASP A 6 -7.34 6.67 20.52
N GLY A 7 -8.24 7.16 19.67
CA GLY A 7 -9.54 6.54 19.40
C GLY A 7 -9.51 5.43 18.33
N LEU A 8 -8.47 5.38 17.50
CA LEU A 8 -8.45 4.57 16.29
C LEU A 8 -8.52 3.07 16.57
N ASP A 9 -7.69 2.55 17.47
CA ASP A 9 -7.66 1.11 17.77
C ASP A 9 -9.03 0.59 18.27
N ASN A 10 -9.61 1.33 19.24
CA ASN A 10 -10.96 1.07 19.75
C ASN A 10 -12.03 1.15 18.66
N HIS A 11 -11.88 2.09 17.71
CA HIS A 11 -12.81 2.21 16.59
C HIS A 11 -12.74 1.03 15.64
N ILE A 12 -11.54 0.54 15.33
CA ILE A 12 -11.33 -0.64 14.47
C ILE A 12 -12.00 -1.86 15.12
N GLU A 13 -11.72 -2.10 16.41
CA GLU A 13 -12.31 -3.21 17.16
C GLU A 13 -13.84 -3.19 17.15
N ARG A 14 -14.45 -2.02 17.36
CA ARG A 14 -15.92 -1.88 17.39
C ARG A 14 -16.57 -1.93 16.01
N SER A 15 -15.86 -1.50 14.97
CA SER A 15 -16.41 -1.39 13.62
C SER A 15 -16.44 -2.73 12.88
N THR A 16 -15.58 -3.68 13.26
CA THR A 16 -15.52 -5.05 12.71
C THR A 16 -15.57 -5.07 11.19
N ARG A 17 -16.64 -5.57 10.57
CA ARG A 17 -16.80 -5.62 9.10
C ARG A 17 -16.88 -4.24 8.44
N ARG A 18 -17.37 -3.22 9.14
CA ARG A 18 -17.41 -1.84 8.59
C ARG A 18 -16.01 -1.27 8.39
N TRP A 19 -15.02 -1.79 9.11
CA TRP A 19 -13.64 -1.37 8.95
C TRP A 19 -13.06 -1.77 7.58
N LEU A 20 -13.61 -2.79 6.90
CA LEU A 20 -13.14 -3.16 5.57
C LEU A 20 -13.17 -1.95 4.62
N GLU A 21 -14.29 -1.22 4.63
CA GLU A 21 -14.49 -0.02 3.83
C GLU A 21 -13.76 1.20 4.40
N LEU A 22 -14.01 1.51 5.68
CA LEU A 22 -13.42 2.69 6.32
C LEU A 22 -11.88 2.64 6.30
N GLY A 23 -11.32 1.44 6.45
CA GLY A 23 -9.89 1.20 6.43
C GLY A 23 -9.26 1.65 5.13
N TYR A 24 -9.71 1.14 3.98
CA TYR A 24 -9.09 1.54 2.72
C TYR A 24 -9.28 3.04 2.43
N TYR A 25 -10.42 3.66 2.82
CA TYR A 25 -10.59 5.11 2.65
C TYR A 25 -9.65 5.93 3.53
N ILE A 26 -9.40 5.52 4.78
CA ILE A 26 -8.42 6.16 5.65
C ILE A 26 -7.01 6.00 5.07
N GLY A 27 -6.67 4.79 4.60
CA GLY A 27 -5.41 4.52 3.93
C GLY A 27 -5.19 5.42 2.72
N LEU A 28 -6.18 5.51 1.82
CA LEU A 28 -6.12 6.37 0.63
C LEU A 28 -6.04 7.85 1.00
N SER A 29 -6.79 8.31 1.99
CA SER A 29 -6.74 9.70 2.45
C SER A 29 -5.36 10.08 2.99
N ASN A 30 -4.74 9.20 3.78
CA ASN A 30 -3.37 9.37 4.26
C ASN A 30 -2.36 9.41 3.11
N ILE A 31 -2.50 8.51 2.13
CA ILE A 31 -1.63 8.48 0.95
C ILE A 31 -1.79 9.77 0.13
N CYS A 32 -3.02 10.23 -0.12
CA CYS A 32 -3.28 11.49 -0.82
C CYS A 32 -2.65 12.69 -0.09
N ALA A 33 -2.70 12.72 1.24
CA ALA A 33 -2.07 13.76 2.04
C ALA A 33 -0.53 13.71 1.92
N VAL A 34 0.07 12.52 2.01
CA VAL A 34 1.52 12.32 1.86
C VAL A 34 2.00 12.70 0.46
N VAL A 35 1.24 12.32 -0.57
CA VAL A 35 1.53 12.70 -1.96
C VAL A 35 1.37 14.21 -2.16
N GLY A 36 0.51 14.87 -1.38
CA GLY A 36 0.06 16.24 -1.67
C GLY A 36 -0.76 16.25 -2.96
N TYR A 37 -1.72 15.34 -3.09
CA TYR A 37 -2.43 15.10 -4.34
C TYR A 37 -3.08 16.37 -4.89
N GLY A 38 -2.74 16.72 -6.14
CA GLY A 38 -3.22 17.94 -6.80
C GLY A 38 -2.43 19.21 -6.45
N ASN A 39 -1.40 19.12 -5.61
CA ASN A 39 -0.50 20.23 -5.30
C ASN A 39 0.78 20.14 -6.14
N GLU A 40 0.90 21.01 -7.15
CA GLU A 40 2.09 21.06 -8.04
C GLU A 40 3.36 21.54 -7.34
N SER A 41 3.27 22.03 -6.10
CA SER A 41 4.45 22.32 -5.27
C SER A 41 4.92 21.09 -4.48
N SER A 42 4.13 20.01 -4.43
CA SER A 42 4.52 18.80 -3.70
C SER A 42 5.58 18.01 -4.48
N PRO A 43 6.72 17.67 -3.85
CA PRO A 43 7.76 16.88 -4.50
C PRO A 43 7.25 15.48 -4.90
N LEU A 44 6.45 14.81 -4.04
CA LEU A 44 5.91 13.49 -4.35
C LEU A 44 4.90 13.56 -5.49
N TYR A 45 4.00 14.54 -5.48
CA TYR A 45 3.01 14.68 -6.55
C TYR A 45 3.68 14.88 -7.91
N ASN A 46 4.70 15.73 -7.98
CA ASN A 46 5.43 15.99 -9.21
C ASN A 46 6.16 14.75 -9.74
N VAL A 47 6.85 14.00 -8.87
CA VAL A 47 7.51 12.74 -9.27
C VAL A 47 6.50 11.74 -9.82
N LEU A 48 5.36 11.57 -9.14
CA LEU A 48 4.33 10.60 -9.56
C LEU A 48 3.58 11.04 -10.83
N LYS A 49 3.35 12.35 -11.02
CA LYS A 49 2.71 12.90 -12.22
C LYS A 49 3.62 12.75 -13.44
N GLN A 50 4.89 13.11 -13.32
CA GLN A 50 5.88 12.99 -14.41
C GLN A 50 6.15 11.54 -14.80
N ALA A 51 5.97 10.58 -13.90
CA ALA A 51 6.10 9.18 -14.23
C ALA A 51 5.03 8.65 -15.21
N GLY A 52 3.88 9.34 -15.30
CA GLY A 52 2.82 9.04 -16.26
C GLY A 52 3.05 9.68 -17.64
N ASP A 53 3.70 10.84 -17.68
CA ASP A 53 3.99 11.58 -18.90
C ASP A 53 5.43 11.28 -19.37
N SER A 54 5.60 10.63 -20.52
CA SER A 54 6.91 10.23 -21.05
C SER A 54 7.80 11.40 -21.54
N GLN A 55 7.87 12.53 -20.83
CA GLN A 55 8.73 13.66 -21.19
C GLN A 55 9.67 14.10 -20.07
N ASP A 56 10.96 14.03 -20.42
CA ASP A 56 12.11 14.64 -19.78
C ASP A 56 11.87 16.12 -19.48
N HIS A 57 11.83 16.49 -18.19
CA HIS A 57 12.47 17.70 -17.67
C HIS A 57 12.39 17.72 -16.13
N PHE A 58 13.46 17.25 -15.48
CA PHE A 58 13.64 17.53 -14.06
C PHE A 58 14.12 18.98 -13.90
N MET A 59 13.23 19.88 -13.52
CA MET A 59 13.63 21.19 -12.98
C MET A 59 14.05 21.00 -11.52
N THR A 60 15.18 20.33 -11.32
CA THR A 60 15.92 20.39 -10.06
C THR A 60 16.35 21.82 -9.82
N GLY A 61 15.88 22.44 -8.73
CA GLY A 61 16.55 23.64 -8.23
C GLY A 61 15.72 24.62 -7.41
N SER A 62 14.41 24.44 -7.26
CA SER A 62 13.68 25.22 -6.25
C SER A 62 13.80 24.54 -4.90
N GLU A 63 14.33 25.25 -3.91
CA GLU A 63 14.16 24.87 -2.51
C GLU A 63 12.66 24.69 -2.21
N MET A 64 12.33 23.67 -1.43
CA MET A 64 10.95 23.41 -1.03
C MET A 64 10.49 24.52 -0.11
N GLU A 65 9.38 25.16 -0.46
CA GLU A 65 8.75 26.16 0.41
C GLU A 65 8.53 25.60 1.83
N PRO A 66 8.89 26.33 2.90
CA PRO A 66 8.79 25.84 4.28
C PRO A 66 7.39 25.33 4.65
N SER A 67 6.34 25.94 4.09
CA SER A 67 4.95 25.52 4.32
C SER A 67 4.64 24.16 3.70
N VAL A 68 5.18 23.86 2.52
CA VAL A 68 5.02 22.56 1.84
C VAL A 68 5.81 21.49 2.59
N ALA A 69 7.02 21.82 3.04
CA ALA A 69 7.83 20.91 3.86
C ALA A 69 7.12 20.52 5.16
N GLN A 70 6.51 21.50 5.84
CA GLN A 70 5.73 21.25 7.05
C GLN A 70 4.49 20.40 6.79
N GLN A 71 3.74 20.67 5.71
CA GLN A 71 2.57 19.85 5.33
C GLN A 71 2.95 18.40 5.05
N LEU A 72 4.04 18.17 4.31
CA LEU A 72 4.56 16.83 4.04
C LEU A 72 4.98 16.13 5.34
N ALA A 73 5.71 16.81 6.22
CA ALA A 73 6.13 16.26 7.51
C ALA A 73 4.92 15.88 8.39
N ASP A 74 3.89 16.72 8.45
CA ASP A 74 2.67 16.44 9.20
C ASP A 74 1.87 15.28 8.61
N ALA A 75 1.79 15.19 7.28
CA ALA A 75 1.13 14.10 6.58
C ALA A 75 1.85 12.77 6.79
N LEU A 76 3.18 12.73 6.65
CA LEU A 76 4.01 11.56 6.94
C LEU A 76 3.83 11.10 8.39
N ARG A 77 3.90 12.03 9.35
CA ARG A 77 3.71 11.73 10.77
C ARG A 77 2.34 11.12 11.04
N LEU A 78 1.27 11.69 10.49
CA LEU A 78 -0.09 11.16 10.64
C LEU A 78 -0.22 9.77 10.01
N ALA A 79 0.26 9.61 8.78
CA ALA A 79 0.18 8.36 8.03
C ALA A 79 0.94 7.23 8.75
N ASN A 80 2.18 7.47 9.16
CA ASN A 80 3.02 6.47 9.84
C ASN A 80 2.47 6.08 11.22
N LYS A 81 1.93 7.03 11.99
CA LYS A 81 1.24 6.72 13.23
C LYS A 81 -0.03 5.90 12.99
N THR A 82 -0.80 6.22 11.94
CA THR A 82 -1.99 5.44 11.55
C THR A 82 -1.61 4.02 11.11
N HIS A 83 -0.60 3.88 10.23
CA HIS A 83 -0.06 2.58 9.81
C HIS A 83 0.36 1.75 11.02
N SER A 84 1.04 2.36 11.99
CA SER A 84 1.49 1.68 13.21
C SER A 84 0.33 1.14 14.04
N VAL A 85 -0.73 1.91 14.26
CA VAL A 85 -1.92 1.44 14.98
C VAL A 85 -2.58 0.27 14.25
N VAL A 86 -2.78 0.39 12.93
CA VAL A 86 -3.44 -0.65 12.13
C VAL A 86 -2.60 -1.93 12.08
N LEU A 87 -1.28 -1.82 11.85
CA LEU A 87 -0.38 -2.98 11.73
C LEU A 87 -0.14 -3.72 13.05
N GLN A 88 -0.38 -3.08 14.20
CA GLN A 88 -0.31 -3.75 15.51
C GLN A 88 -1.43 -4.77 15.71
N ARG A 89 -2.52 -4.70 14.93
CA ARG A 89 -3.66 -5.62 15.01
C ARG A 89 -3.40 -6.96 14.33
N VAL A 90 -2.31 -7.61 14.72
CA VAL A 90 -1.87 -8.91 14.17
C VAL A 90 -2.98 -9.94 14.28
N GLY A 91 -3.31 -10.58 13.16
CA GLY A 91 -4.40 -11.56 13.05
C GLY A 91 -5.79 -10.98 12.74
N ASP A 92 -5.99 -9.66 12.79
CA ASP A 92 -7.26 -9.03 12.43
C ASP A 92 -7.40 -8.91 10.90
N LEU A 93 -8.12 -9.85 10.28
CA LEU A 93 -8.29 -9.87 8.82
C LEU A 93 -9.14 -8.71 8.27
N ASN A 94 -9.80 -7.91 9.12
CA ASN A 94 -10.56 -6.74 8.65
C ASN A 94 -9.64 -5.60 8.20
N ILE A 95 -8.35 -5.61 8.57
CA ILE A 95 -7.41 -4.57 8.15
C ILE A 95 -6.85 -4.81 6.74
N LEU A 96 -7.09 -5.97 6.13
CA LEU A 96 -6.48 -6.34 4.85
C LEU A 96 -6.71 -5.32 3.72
N PRO A 97 -7.89 -4.70 3.55
CA PRO A 97 -8.05 -3.66 2.52
C PRO A 97 -7.15 -2.44 2.77
N TYR A 98 -6.97 -2.02 4.03
CA TYR A 98 -6.05 -0.94 4.39
C TYR A 98 -4.60 -1.31 4.02
N LEU A 99 -4.18 -2.54 4.32
CA LEU A 99 -2.85 -3.03 3.96
C LEU A 99 -2.67 -3.10 2.46
N HIS A 100 -3.69 -3.53 1.73
CA HIS A 100 -3.64 -3.63 0.27
C HIS A 100 -3.39 -2.28 -0.38
N VAL A 101 -4.18 -1.25 -0.05
CA VAL A 101 -3.98 0.10 -0.61
C VAL A 101 -2.64 0.71 -0.21
N THR A 102 -2.22 0.49 1.05
CA THR A 102 -0.94 1.00 1.57
C THR A 102 0.24 0.36 0.86
N LEU A 103 0.26 -0.97 0.76
CA LEU A 103 1.36 -1.69 0.11
C LEU A 103 1.35 -1.51 -1.41
N ALA A 104 0.20 -1.31 -2.05
CA ALA A 104 0.15 -0.96 -3.48
C ALA A 104 0.86 0.38 -3.74
N PHE A 105 0.62 1.39 -2.90
CA PHE A 105 1.33 2.65 -2.95
C PHE A 105 2.84 2.50 -2.69
N ILE A 106 3.23 1.79 -1.62
CA ILE A 106 4.65 1.55 -1.31
C ILE A 106 5.35 0.80 -2.43
N TYR A 107 4.71 -0.22 -3.00
CA TYR A 107 5.25 -0.94 -4.15
C TYR A 107 5.46 -0.02 -5.35
N HIS A 108 4.53 0.89 -5.63
CA HIS A 108 4.73 1.90 -6.68
C HIS A 108 5.94 2.80 -6.38
N LEU A 109 6.11 3.25 -5.14
CA LEU A 109 7.27 4.07 -4.76
C LEU A 109 8.62 3.36 -4.94
N THR A 110 8.67 2.02 -4.91
CA THR A 110 9.92 1.30 -5.21
C THR A 110 10.48 1.57 -6.62
N TYR A 111 9.69 2.16 -7.53
CA TYR A 111 10.13 2.58 -8.86
C TYR A 111 10.71 4.01 -8.89
N TYR A 112 10.55 4.79 -7.81
CA TYR A 112 10.92 6.21 -7.73
C TYR A 112 11.72 6.46 -6.46
N PRO A 113 13.04 6.22 -6.47
CA PRO A 113 13.90 6.35 -5.30
C PRO A 113 13.80 7.71 -4.59
N GLU A 114 13.58 8.79 -5.34
CA GLU A 114 13.41 10.16 -4.84
C GLU A 114 12.15 10.29 -3.98
N ALA A 115 11.01 9.75 -4.45
CA ALA A 115 9.76 9.75 -3.68
C ALA A 115 9.83 8.78 -2.50
N MET A 116 10.43 7.61 -2.71
CA MET A 116 10.62 6.60 -1.67
C MET A 116 11.50 7.10 -0.52
N ALA A 117 12.46 7.99 -0.78
CA ALA A 117 13.33 8.60 0.23
C ALA A 117 12.57 9.41 1.29
N TYR A 118 11.40 9.96 0.97
CA TYR A 118 10.54 10.66 1.94
C TYR A 118 9.74 9.70 2.81
N VAL A 119 9.28 8.58 2.24
CA VAL A 119 8.33 7.67 2.92
C VAL A 119 9.05 6.59 3.72
N ALA A 120 10.09 5.98 3.14
CA ALA A 120 10.75 4.82 3.71
C ALA A 120 11.36 5.01 5.11
N PRO A 121 11.93 6.18 5.50
CA PRO A 121 12.60 6.31 6.80
C PRO A 121 11.69 6.10 8.02
N GLU A 122 10.44 6.54 7.93
CA GLU A 122 9.47 6.44 9.04
C GLU A 122 8.43 5.34 8.84
N PHE A 123 8.39 4.71 7.67
CA PHE A 123 7.44 3.64 7.39
C PHE A 123 7.66 2.46 8.36
N PRO A 124 6.59 1.88 8.95
CA PRO A 124 6.70 0.86 9.99
C PRO A 124 7.04 -0.53 9.40
N TRP A 125 8.23 -0.67 8.81
CA TRP A 125 8.71 -1.89 8.16
C TRP A 125 8.66 -3.11 9.08
N LYS A 126 9.05 -2.96 10.35
CA LYS A 126 9.05 -4.06 11.33
C LYS A 126 7.64 -4.59 11.58
N LEU A 127 6.67 -3.69 11.81
CA LEU A 127 5.28 -4.08 11.98
C LEU A 127 4.70 -4.67 10.69
N THR A 128 5.12 -4.16 9.53
CA THR A 128 4.76 -4.72 8.22
C THR A 128 5.25 -6.15 8.07
N ALA A 129 6.52 -6.44 8.36
CA ALA A 129 7.06 -7.80 8.31
C ALA A 129 6.34 -8.75 9.28
N LEU A 130 6.08 -8.31 10.52
CA LEU A 130 5.32 -9.09 11.51
C LEU A 130 3.91 -9.42 11.02
N MET A 131 3.20 -8.43 10.49
CA MET A 131 1.87 -8.62 9.92
C MET A 131 1.90 -9.60 8.74
N LEU A 132 2.80 -9.41 7.79
CA LEU A 132 2.93 -10.29 6.63
C LEU A 132 3.25 -11.74 7.05
N ASN A 133 4.12 -11.93 8.04
CA ASN A 133 4.41 -13.26 8.58
C ASN A 133 3.17 -13.92 9.20
N SER A 134 2.35 -13.17 9.94
CA SER A 134 1.09 -13.70 10.49
C SER A 134 0.09 -14.13 9.42
N LEU A 135 0.07 -13.44 8.28
CA LEU A 135 -0.75 -13.81 7.13
C LEU A 135 -0.20 -15.05 6.42
N MET A 136 1.13 -15.18 6.36
CA MET A 136 1.79 -16.32 5.72
C MET A 136 1.43 -17.66 6.38
N ASP A 137 1.24 -17.68 7.70
CA ASP A 137 0.90 -18.90 8.43
C ASP A 137 -0.43 -19.55 7.97
N SER A 138 -1.26 -18.80 7.24
CA SER A 138 -2.55 -19.26 6.70
C SER A 138 -2.54 -19.49 5.17
N ILE A 139 -1.37 -19.59 4.54
CA ILE A 139 -1.22 -19.86 3.10
C ILE A 139 -0.76 -21.30 2.87
N GLU A 140 -1.50 -22.01 2.01
CA GLU A 140 -1.15 -23.39 1.62
C GLU A 140 -0.13 -23.44 0.47
N SER A 141 -0.15 -22.46 -0.45
CA SER A 141 0.73 -22.42 -1.61
C SER A 141 1.36 -21.04 -1.80
N HIS A 142 2.69 -21.03 -1.90
CA HIS A 142 3.48 -19.80 -2.06
C HIS A 142 3.63 -19.37 -3.53
N SER A 143 3.31 -20.25 -4.49
CA SER A 143 3.56 -20.02 -5.92
C SER A 143 2.89 -18.76 -6.49
N ARG A 144 1.68 -18.42 -6.02
CA ARG A 144 0.95 -17.24 -6.48
C ARG A 144 1.46 -15.95 -5.85
N ILE A 145 1.89 -16.00 -4.58
CA ILE A 145 2.41 -14.81 -3.89
C ILE A 145 3.86 -14.50 -4.31
N GLU A 146 4.65 -15.52 -4.67
CA GLU A 146 6.02 -15.37 -5.17
C GLU A 146 6.08 -15.07 -6.68
N SER A 147 4.93 -15.13 -7.37
CA SER A 147 4.84 -14.86 -8.80
C SER A 147 5.16 -13.40 -9.13
N ILE A 148 5.69 -13.17 -10.34
CA ILE A 148 5.79 -11.82 -10.91
C ILE A 148 4.46 -11.31 -11.47
N ARG A 149 3.48 -12.19 -11.67
CA ARG A 149 2.16 -11.86 -12.21
C ARG A 149 1.22 -11.50 -11.08
N PHE A 150 0.32 -10.55 -11.34
CA PHE A 150 -0.73 -10.18 -10.41
C PHE A 150 -1.55 -11.41 -9.99
N PRO A 151 -1.88 -11.59 -8.69
CA PRO A 151 -2.71 -12.69 -8.22
C PRO A 151 -4.17 -12.49 -8.62
N GLU A 152 -4.46 -12.81 -9.88
CA GLU A 152 -5.83 -12.94 -10.37
C GLU A 152 -6.50 -14.15 -9.72
N HIS A 153 -7.82 -14.14 -9.63
CA HIS A 153 -8.57 -15.36 -9.31
C HIS A 153 -8.22 -16.46 -10.31
N ASP A 154 -8.17 -17.70 -9.82
CA ASP A 154 -8.06 -18.86 -10.69
C ASP A 154 -9.19 -18.81 -11.72
N LYS A 155 -8.82 -18.68 -13.00
CA LYS A 155 -9.75 -18.89 -14.11
C LYS A 155 -10.14 -20.35 -13.99
N GLY A 156 -11.25 -20.62 -13.29
CA GLY A 156 -11.75 -21.98 -13.08
C GLY A 156 -11.81 -22.74 -14.40
N LYS A 157 -11.90 -24.08 -14.34
CA LYS A 157 -12.00 -24.96 -15.51
C LYS A 157 -13.15 -24.48 -16.43
N GLY A 158 -12.83 -23.68 -17.44
CA GLY A 158 -13.82 -22.94 -18.23
C GLY A 158 -13.34 -21.62 -18.82
N GLY A 159 -12.26 -21.00 -18.32
CA GLY A 159 -11.58 -19.88 -19.00
C GLY A 159 -12.33 -18.53 -19.06
N ASP A 160 -13.64 -18.52 -18.79
CA ASP A 160 -14.57 -17.41 -19.06
C ASP A 160 -14.94 -16.57 -17.83
N ARG A 161 -14.29 -16.77 -16.68
CA ARG A 161 -14.60 -15.96 -15.49
C ARG A 161 -14.00 -14.56 -15.65
N LEU A 162 -14.87 -13.59 -15.93
CA LEU A 162 -14.52 -12.17 -15.93
C LEU A 162 -13.92 -11.76 -14.57
N PRO A 163 -12.98 -10.79 -14.54
CA PRO A 163 -12.43 -10.29 -13.29
C PRO A 163 -13.53 -9.80 -12.34
N ARG A 164 -13.30 -10.00 -11.04
CA ARG A 164 -14.11 -9.40 -9.98
C ARG A 164 -13.15 -8.59 -9.10
N PRO A 165 -12.94 -7.30 -9.40
CA PRO A 165 -12.15 -6.42 -8.55
C PRO A 165 -12.70 -6.37 -7.13
N LEU A 166 -11.81 -6.17 -6.17
CA LEU A 166 -12.17 -5.90 -4.77
C LEU A 166 -12.75 -4.48 -4.65
N PRO A 167 -13.56 -4.19 -3.61
CA PRO A 167 -14.05 -2.83 -3.36
C PRO A 167 -12.94 -1.77 -3.37
N GLU A 168 -11.81 -2.06 -2.73
CA GLU A 168 -10.64 -1.18 -2.69
C GLU A 168 -9.92 -1.03 -4.04
N ASP A 169 -10.06 -1.99 -4.97
CA ASP A 169 -9.53 -1.84 -6.34
C ASP A 169 -10.27 -0.73 -7.06
N TYR A 170 -11.60 -0.69 -6.93
CA TYR A 170 -12.42 0.37 -7.51
C TYR A 170 -12.10 1.72 -6.85
N ALA A 171 -11.90 1.74 -5.53
CA ALA A 171 -11.53 2.96 -4.82
C ALA A 171 -10.15 3.51 -5.24
N MET A 172 -9.22 2.63 -5.61
CA MET A 172 -7.91 3.03 -6.13
C MET A 172 -7.93 3.47 -7.60
N ARG A 173 -8.95 3.07 -8.36
CA ARG A 173 -8.98 3.27 -9.82
C ARG A 173 -8.81 4.75 -10.19
N GLY A 174 -7.81 5.03 -11.01
CA GLY A 174 -7.49 6.39 -11.49
C GLY A 174 -6.50 7.17 -10.62
N LEU A 175 -6.04 6.61 -9.50
CA LEU A 175 -4.95 7.19 -8.72
C LEU A 175 -3.60 6.94 -9.40
N LEU A 176 -2.69 7.92 -9.35
CA LEU A 176 -1.41 7.92 -10.06
C LEU A 176 -0.53 6.70 -9.76
N TRP A 177 -0.62 6.16 -8.53
CA TRP A 177 0.22 5.04 -8.09
C TRP A 177 -0.31 3.65 -8.44
N VAL A 178 -1.47 3.53 -9.09
CA VAL A 178 -2.02 2.21 -9.50
C VAL A 178 -2.15 2.01 -11.00
N ASP A 179 -1.67 2.97 -11.81
CA ASP A 179 -1.76 2.92 -13.27
C ASP A 179 -1.18 1.63 -13.88
N LYS A 180 -0.05 1.15 -13.33
CA LYS A 180 0.62 -0.08 -13.77
C LYS A 180 0.45 -1.26 -12.79
N TYR A 181 -0.45 -1.13 -11.83
CA TYR A 181 -0.63 -2.14 -10.78
C TYR A 181 -1.63 -3.23 -11.19
N PHE A 182 -2.76 -2.84 -11.77
CA PHE A 182 -3.81 -3.77 -12.19
C PHE A 182 -3.59 -4.29 -13.62
N PRO A 183 -3.93 -5.56 -13.92
CA PRO A 183 -3.88 -6.09 -15.29
C PRO A 183 -4.81 -5.36 -16.26
N ASP A 184 -4.51 -5.45 -17.55
CA ASP A 184 -5.39 -4.95 -18.60
C ASP A 184 -6.76 -5.64 -18.52
N GLY A 185 -7.83 -4.85 -18.64
CA GLY A 185 -9.20 -5.35 -18.57
C GLY A 185 -9.70 -5.70 -17.16
N TRP A 186 -8.93 -5.41 -16.10
CA TRP A 186 -9.31 -5.71 -14.71
C TRP A 186 -10.68 -5.14 -14.32
N PHE A 187 -11.00 -3.94 -14.81
CA PHE A 187 -12.26 -3.24 -14.52
C PHE A 187 -13.30 -3.33 -15.66
N SER A 188 -13.15 -4.28 -16.59
CA SER A 188 -14.01 -4.39 -17.79
C SER A 188 -15.23 -5.29 -17.63
N ASN A 189 -15.47 -5.85 -16.43
CA ASN A 189 -16.64 -6.68 -16.17
C ASN A 189 -17.89 -5.81 -16.00
N ASP A 190 -18.66 -5.66 -17.07
CA ASP A 190 -19.91 -4.90 -17.15
C ASP A 190 -21.10 -5.57 -16.46
N LYS A 191 -20.93 -6.80 -15.97
CA LYS A 191 -21.98 -7.55 -15.25
C LYS A 191 -22.05 -7.23 -13.77
N ILE A 192 -21.06 -6.52 -13.22
CA ILE A 192 -21.03 -6.09 -11.82
C ILE A 192 -21.70 -4.72 -11.74
N ASP A 193 -22.89 -4.67 -11.15
CA ASP A 193 -23.57 -3.41 -10.87
C ASP A 193 -22.88 -2.63 -9.73
N ASP A 194 -23.27 -1.37 -9.52
CA ASP A 194 -22.61 -0.50 -8.54
C ASP A 194 -22.76 -1.01 -7.09
N ASP A 195 -23.88 -1.64 -6.74
CA ASP A 195 -24.09 -2.20 -5.40
C ASP A 195 -23.23 -3.46 -5.19
N GLU A 196 -23.08 -4.29 -6.22
CA GLU A 196 -22.26 -5.51 -6.17
C GLU A 196 -20.76 -5.21 -6.02
N LYS A 197 -20.27 -4.05 -6.50
CA LYS A 197 -18.86 -3.64 -6.34
C LYS A 197 -18.44 -3.58 -4.87
N TYR A 198 -19.35 -3.24 -3.98
CA TYR A 198 -19.09 -3.09 -2.54
C TYR A 198 -19.62 -4.29 -1.72
N PHE A 199 -20.17 -5.30 -2.39
CA PHE A 199 -20.72 -6.48 -1.73
C PHE A 199 -19.63 -7.50 -1.35
N GLU A 200 -19.30 -7.52 -0.05
CA GLU A 200 -18.32 -8.41 0.55
C GLU A 200 -18.75 -9.88 0.53
N VAL A 201 -17.90 -10.74 -0.06
CA VAL A 201 -18.07 -12.20 -0.03
C VAL A 201 -16.87 -12.88 0.64
N ALA A 202 -17.04 -14.14 1.06
CA ALA A 202 -16.01 -14.87 1.78
C ALA A 202 -14.70 -15.05 0.98
N SER A 203 -14.76 -15.19 -0.35
CA SER A 203 -13.55 -15.36 -1.18
C SER A 203 -12.62 -14.15 -1.17
N MET A 204 -13.18 -12.94 -1.05
CA MET A 204 -12.43 -11.69 -1.13
C MET A 204 -11.39 -11.56 -0.01
N ARG A 205 -11.64 -12.20 1.14
CA ARG A 205 -10.68 -12.26 2.24
C ARG A 205 -9.40 -12.99 1.84
N GLU A 206 -9.52 -14.13 1.17
CA GLU A 206 -8.38 -14.93 0.73
C GLU A 206 -7.64 -14.21 -0.40
N GLU A 207 -8.37 -13.61 -1.34
CA GLU A 207 -7.79 -12.79 -2.41
C GLU A 207 -6.96 -11.62 -1.84
N ARG A 208 -7.48 -10.91 -0.83
CA ARG A 208 -6.75 -9.83 -0.16
C ARG A 208 -5.49 -10.33 0.52
N ARG A 209 -5.57 -11.46 1.24
CA ARG A 209 -4.40 -12.06 1.89
C ARG A 209 -3.31 -12.34 0.85
N GLU A 210 -3.67 -12.97 -0.26
CA GLU A 210 -2.75 -13.26 -1.36
C GLU A 210 -2.14 -11.98 -1.95
N ARG A 211 -2.94 -10.95 -2.22
CA ARG A 211 -2.45 -9.68 -2.80
C ARG A 211 -1.53 -8.92 -1.86
N VAL A 212 -1.84 -8.89 -0.57
CA VAL A 212 -1.00 -8.27 0.47
C VAL A 212 0.35 -8.97 0.56
N LEU A 213 0.37 -10.31 0.58
CA LEU A 213 1.60 -11.10 0.59
C LEU A 213 2.40 -10.97 -0.71
N TYR A 214 1.72 -10.99 -1.85
CA TYR A 214 2.30 -10.74 -3.16
C TYR A 214 3.00 -9.37 -3.18
N LEU A 215 2.33 -8.31 -2.73
CA LEU A 215 2.93 -6.98 -2.64
C LEU A 215 4.15 -6.97 -1.73
N GLY A 216 4.10 -7.65 -0.58
CA GLY A 216 5.26 -7.86 0.29
C GLY A 216 6.45 -8.48 -0.46
N CYS A 217 6.23 -9.57 -1.19
CA CYS A 217 7.27 -10.23 -1.99
C CYS A 217 7.80 -9.31 -3.09
N ARG A 218 6.93 -8.57 -3.79
CA ARG A 218 7.32 -7.65 -4.86
C ARG A 218 8.11 -6.44 -4.36
N ILE A 219 7.76 -5.90 -3.18
CA ILE A 219 8.51 -4.84 -2.52
C ILE A 219 9.90 -5.35 -2.12
N ALA A 220 9.97 -6.54 -1.51
CA ALA A 220 11.25 -7.13 -1.09
C ALA A 220 12.19 -7.39 -2.27
N ALA A 221 11.66 -7.98 -3.35
CA ALA A 221 12.41 -8.27 -4.55
C ALA A 221 12.88 -7.00 -5.27
N ARG A 222 12.04 -5.95 -5.36
CA ARG A 222 12.41 -4.72 -6.07
C ARG A 222 13.31 -3.80 -5.27
N GLY A 223 13.19 -3.82 -3.95
CA GLY A 223 14.06 -3.08 -3.05
C GLY A 223 15.39 -3.76 -2.77
N ASP A 224 15.68 -4.91 -3.39
CA ASP A 224 16.85 -5.74 -3.12
C ASP A 224 17.06 -6.00 -1.61
N GLY A 225 15.98 -6.24 -0.87
CA GLY A 225 16.00 -6.47 0.57
C GLY A 225 16.21 -5.22 1.45
N LYS A 226 16.35 -4.02 0.86
CA LYS A 226 16.71 -2.79 1.59
C LYS A 226 15.74 -2.41 2.70
N TRP A 227 14.43 -2.56 2.44
CA TRP A 227 13.37 -2.16 3.37
C TRP A 227 12.65 -3.35 3.99
N LEU A 228 12.37 -4.34 3.15
CA LEU A 228 11.73 -5.59 3.49
C LEU A 228 12.52 -6.69 2.79
N GLU A 229 12.88 -7.72 3.53
CA GLU A 229 13.57 -8.90 3.03
C GLU A 229 12.59 -10.07 3.03
N TYR A 230 12.63 -10.91 2.00
CA TYR A 230 11.83 -12.11 1.91
C TYR A 230 12.74 -13.32 1.67
N ASP A 231 12.74 -14.27 2.59
CA ASP A 231 13.44 -15.54 2.44
C ASP A 231 12.48 -16.58 1.84
N SER A 232 12.72 -16.97 0.59
CA SER A 232 11.91 -17.97 -0.14
C SER A 232 12.10 -19.40 0.37
N THR A 233 13.08 -19.66 1.24
CA THR A 233 13.30 -20.98 1.84
C THR A 233 12.43 -21.16 3.09
N THR A 234 12.38 -20.13 3.93
CA THR A 234 11.58 -20.14 5.16
C THR A 234 10.19 -19.54 4.96
N HIS A 235 9.95 -18.89 3.82
CA HIS A 235 8.78 -18.08 3.53
C HIS A 235 8.51 -17.07 4.66
N ARG A 236 9.55 -16.34 5.08
CA ARG A 236 9.45 -15.33 6.12
C ARG A 236 9.98 -13.99 5.67
N PHE A 237 9.29 -12.95 6.12
CA PHE A 237 9.67 -11.56 5.95
C PHE A 237 10.52 -11.11 7.13
N ASN A 238 11.59 -10.38 6.82
CA ASN A 238 12.44 -9.71 7.77
C ASN A 238 12.64 -8.24 7.35
N THR A 239 13.28 -7.47 8.21
CA THR A 239 13.73 -6.12 7.89
C THR A 239 15.22 -6.05 8.14
N HIS A 240 15.97 -5.40 7.26
CA HIS A 240 17.34 -5.07 7.59
C HIS A 240 17.34 -4.03 8.71
N LEU A 241 18.03 -4.33 9.82
CA LEU A 241 18.36 -3.34 10.84
C LEU A 241 19.37 -2.37 10.23
N GLN A 242 18.89 -1.38 9.48
CA GLN A 242 19.63 -0.14 9.41
C GLN A 242 19.36 0.57 10.74
N GLU A 243 20.29 0.40 11.68
CA GLU A 243 20.57 1.48 12.62
C GLU A 243 20.72 2.75 11.77
N LEU A 244 19.70 3.62 11.79
CA LEU A 244 19.82 4.98 11.27
C LEU A 244 20.79 5.72 12.19
N LEU A 245 22.08 5.40 12.06
CA LEU A 245 23.17 6.24 12.53
C LEU A 245 23.10 7.53 11.72
N LYS A 246 22.57 8.56 12.38
CA LYS A 246 22.95 9.98 12.26
C LYS A 246 23.50 10.39 10.90
N THR A 247 22.69 11.05 10.06
CA THR A 247 23.13 12.28 9.36
C THR A 247 21.92 13.07 8.84
N TYR A 248 21.30 13.86 9.71
CA TYR A 248 20.83 15.19 9.32
C TYR A 248 21.29 16.14 10.42
N VAL A 249 22.56 16.52 10.31
CA VAL A 249 23.00 17.81 10.81
C VAL A 249 22.32 18.83 9.89
N ILE A 250 21.24 19.43 10.36
CA ILE A 250 20.79 20.71 9.82
C ILE A 250 21.76 21.74 10.42
N VAL A 251 22.67 22.25 9.59
CA VAL A 251 23.22 23.60 9.74
C VAL A 251 22.50 24.47 8.73
#